data_AF-S8E7Q9-F1
#
_entry.id   AF-S8E7Q9-F1
#
_cell.length_a   1.000
_cell.length_b   1.000
_cell.length_c   1.000
_cell.angle_alpha   90.00
_cell.angle_beta   90.00
_cell.angle_gamma   90.00
#
_symmetry.space_group_name_H-M   'P 1'
#
loop_
_entity.id
_entity.type
_entity.pdbx_description
1 polymer ?
#
loop_
_entity_poly.entity_id
_entity_poly.type
_entity_poly.pdbx_seq_one_letter_code
_entity_poly.pdbx_strand_id
1 'polypeptide(L)'
;MAEVSCGICLDDLKNPVSTPCGHLHCEKCLISHVEATSDAITASCPSCRTAFSIATPDLRFVPAKYHKFIIPSVRRVFLDAPGESNRAHNATVARLEERVKGLENDKTLLMERCEASMVASSKHAEGERDARMECERLRREMHDLRKKYDSLKGRYKEHKEM
;
A
#
# COMPACT_ATOMS: atom_id res chain seq x y z
N MET A 1 -31.29 5.66 -18.71
CA MET A 1 -31.24 5.71 -17.23
C MET A 1 -31.42 7.17 -16.87
N ALA A 2 -32.35 7.51 -15.97
CA ALA A 2 -32.60 8.91 -15.61
C ALA A 2 -31.36 9.47 -14.92
N GLU A 3 -30.76 10.49 -15.53
CA GLU A 3 -29.63 11.23 -14.98
C GLU A 3 -30.12 11.99 -13.74
N VAL A 4 -29.62 11.62 -12.55
CA VAL A 4 -30.04 12.23 -11.31
C VAL A 4 -29.20 13.48 -11.07
N SER A 5 -29.71 14.64 -11.48
CA SER A 5 -29.05 15.93 -11.29
C SER A 5 -29.55 16.66 -10.03
N CYS A 6 -28.75 17.60 -9.54
CA CYS A 6 -29.10 18.42 -8.40
C CYS A 6 -30.20 19.43 -8.78
N GLY A 7 -31.34 19.43 -8.07
CA GLY A 7 -32.42 20.39 -8.31
C GLY A 7 -32.12 21.87 -7.98
N ILE A 8 -30.87 22.22 -7.65
CA ILE A 8 -30.42 23.60 -7.37
C ILE A 8 -29.33 24.02 -8.38
N CYS A 9 -28.19 23.31 -8.39
CA CYS A 9 -27.06 23.66 -9.26
C CYS A 9 -27.14 23.02 -10.65
N LEU A 10 -28.08 22.10 -10.88
CA LEU A 10 -28.33 21.41 -12.14
C LEU A 10 -27.17 20.51 -12.64
N ASP A 11 -26.07 20.42 -11.89
CA ASP A 11 -24.95 19.49 -12.12
C ASP A 11 -25.17 18.11 -11.48
N ASP A 12 -24.24 17.19 -11.75
CA ASP A 12 -24.08 15.92 -11.04
C ASP A 12 -24.08 16.09 -9.52
N LEU A 13 -24.80 15.19 -8.84
CA LEU A 13 -24.92 15.19 -7.39
C LEU A 13 -23.58 14.91 -6.70
N LYS A 14 -23.10 15.88 -5.93
CA LYS A 14 -21.92 15.77 -5.05
C LYS A 14 -22.40 15.58 -3.61
N ASN A 15 -22.09 14.43 -3.01
CA ASN A 15 -22.61 14.02 -1.71
C ASN A 15 -24.14 14.16 -1.62
N PRO A 16 -24.90 13.33 -2.36
CA PRO A 16 -26.34 13.50 -2.47
C PRO A 16 -27.05 13.38 -1.12
N VAL A 17 -27.98 14.29 -0.88
CA VAL A 17 -28.91 14.26 0.25
C VAL A 17 -30.34 14.27 -0.25
N SER A 18 -31.21 13.52 0.43
CA SER A 18 -32.64 13.45 0.16
C SER A 18 -33.41 14.21 1.22
N THR A 19 -34.36 15.02 0.76
CA THR A 19 -35.39 15.66 1.59
C THR A 19 -36.54 14.69 1.86
N PRO A 20 -37.42 14.94 2.85
CA PRO A 20 -38.53 14.00 3.16
C PRO A 20 -39.52 13.77 2.01
N CYS A 21 -39.59 14.72 1.06
CA CYS A 21 -40.40 14.56 -0.15
C CYS A 21 -39.71 13.73 -1.26
N GLY A 22 -38.49 13.25 -1.02
CA GLY A 22 -37.75 12.36 -1.92
C GLY A 22 -36.81 13.07 -2.90
N HIS A 23 -36.84 14.40 -3.02
CA HIS A 23 -35.96 15.13 -3.93
C HIS A 23 -34.51 15.13 -3.46
N LEU A 24 -33.60 15.08 -4.43
CA LEU A 24 -32.16 14.96 -4.22
C LEU A 24 -31.44 16.27 -4.59
N HIS A 25 -30.49 16.64 -3.73
CA HIS A 25 -29.64 17.81 -3.91
C HIS A 25 -28.22 17.49 -3.47
N CYS A 26 -27.24 18.27 -3.93
CA CYS A 26 -25.91 18.27 -3.31
C CYS A 26 -26.04 18.75 -1.86
N GLU A 27 -25.31 18.12 -0.95
CA GLU A 27 -25.30 18.51 0.48
C GLU A 27 -25.07 20.01 0.66
N LYS A 28 -24.03 20.56 0.00
CA LYS A 28 -23.70 21.98 0.09
C LYS A 28 -24.83 22.88 -0.43
N CYS A 29 -25.48 22.49 -1.54
CA CYS A 29 -26.56 23.27 -2.11
C CYS A 29 -27.77 23.32 -1.18
N LEU A 30 -28.14 22.19 -0.56
CA LEU A 30 -29.26 22.16 0.37
C LEU A 30 -28.95 22.93 1.66
N ILE A 31 -27.73 22.83 2.19
CA ILE A 31 -27.30 23.60 3.37
C ILE A 31 -27.44 25.09 3.11
N SER A 32 -26.87 25.60 2.01
CA SER A 32 -26.96 27.03 1.69
C SER A 32 -28.40 27.51 1.49
N HIS A 33 -29.29 26.65 0.96
CA HIS A 33 -30.71 26.97 0.84
C HIS A 33 -31.40 27.08 2.22
N VAL A 34 -31.10 26.16 3.13
CA VAL A 34 -31.66 26.17 4.50
C VAL A 34 -31.14 27.36 5.29
N GLU A 35 -29.83 27.66 5.22
CA GLU A 35 -29.19 28.78 5.92
C GLU A 35 -29.70 30.15 5.44
N ALA A 36 -30.17 30.24 4.19
CA ALA A 36 -30.79 31.46 3.66
C ALA A 36 -32.22 31.70 4.17
N THR A 37 -32.83 30.72 4.84
CA THR A 37 -34.19 30.83 5.38
C THR A 37 -34.15 31.41 6.81
N SER A 38 -35.08 32.30 7.15
CA SER A 38 -35.15 32.92 8.49
C SER A 38 -35.66 32.00 9.60
N ASP A 39 -36.28 30.89 9.23
CA ASP A 39 -36.91 29.97 10.17
C ASP A 39 -35.90 28.99 10.76
N ALA A 40 -35.81 28.95 12.09
CA ALA A 40 -34.83 28.11 12.78
C ALA A 40 -35.20 26.61 12.85
N ILE A 41 -36.45 26.24 12.51
CA ILE A 41 -37.01 24.91 12.79
C ILE A 41 -37.57 24.24 11.54
N THR A 42 -37.86 25.01 10.49
CA THR A 42 -38.51 24.55 9.26
C THR A 42 -37.75 25.03 8.03
N ALA A 43 -37.70 24.20 7.01
CA ALA A 43 -37.20 24.55 5.70
C ALA A 43 -38.14 24.01 4.62
N SER A 44 -38.02 24.51 3.39
CA SER A 44 -38.80 24.02 2.25
C SER A 44 -37.90 23.30 1.26
N CYS A 45 -38.43 22.29 0.58
CA CYS A 45 -37.72 21.63 -0.50
C CYS A 45 -37.52 22.63 -1.67
N PRO A 46 -36.29 22.81 -2.18
CA PRO A 46 -36.03 23.67 -3.33
C PRO A 46 -36.81 23.29 -4.60
N SER A 47 -37.07 21.98 -4.81
CA SER A 47 -37.74 21.48 -6.02
C SER A 47 -39.26 21.57 -5.97
N CYS A 48 -39.89 21.16 -4.86
CA CYS A 48 -41.36 21.06 -4.78
C CYS A 48 -41.99 21.94 -3.70
N ARG A 49 -41.17 22.71 -2.96
CA ARG A 49 -41.61 23.64 -1.90
C ARG A 49 -42.34 22.99 -0.73
N THR A 50 -42.33 21.66 -0.63
CA THR A 50 -42.86 20.95 0.54
C THR A 50 -42.04 21.33 1.77
N ALA A 51 -42.73 21.84 2.80
CA ALA A 51 -42.11 22.17 4.08
C ALA A 51 -41.72 20.90 4.84
N PHE A 52 -40.59 20.96 5.55
CA PHE A 52 -40.12 19.92 6.44
C PHE A 52 -39.43 20.51 7.67
N SER A 53 -39.40 19.76 8.78
CA SER A 53 -38.68 20.19 9.98
C SER A 53 -37.20 19.85 9.87
N ILE A 54 -36.32 20.77 10.25
CA ILE A 54 -34.87 20.54 10.36
C ILE A 54 -34.45 20.18 11.79
N ALA A 55 -35.33 20.38 12.77
CA ALA A 55 -35.05 20.05 14.16
C ALA A 55 -35.13 18.54 14.40
N THR A 56 -34.12 18.00 15.04
CA THR A 56 -34.16 16.64 15.62
C THR A 56 -34.27 16.78 17.13
N PRO A 57 -35.26 16.12 17.77
CA PRO A 57 -35.38 16.19 19.22
C PRO A 57 -34.18 15.50 19.88
N ASP A 58 -33.72 16.05 20.99
CA ASP A 58 -32.68 15.41 21.79
C ASP A 58 -33.21 14.11 22.39
N LEU A 59 -32.60 13.00 21.95
CA LEU A 59 -33.01 11.64 22.29
C LEU A 59 -32.97 11.35 23.79
N ARG A 60 -32.22 12.13 24.60
CA ARG A 60 -32.21 12.03 26.07
C ARG A 60 -33.57 12.30 26.68
N PHE A 61 -34.38 13.15 26.04
CA PHE A 61 -35.74 13.50 26.51
C PHE A 61 -36.82 12.64 25.85
N VAL A 62 -36.44 11.66 25.02
CA VAL A 62 -37.37 10.77 24.33
C VAL A 62 -37.26 9.35 24.89
N PRO A 63 -38.37 8.69 25.25
CA PRO A 63 -38.34 7.28 25.63
C PRO A 63 -37.72 6.38 24.55
N ALA A 64 -36.83 5.47 24.95
CA ALA A 64 -36.02 4.63 24.05
C ALA A 64 -36.83 3.87 22.97
N LYS A 65 -38.08 3.49 23.28
CA LYS A 65 -38.98 2.81 22.33
C LYS A 65 -39.25 3.62 21.05
N TYR A 66 -39.07 4.94 21.08
CA TYR A 66 -39.29 5.83 19.94
C TYR A 66 -38.03 6.16 19.14
N HIS A 67 -36.83 5.86 19.67
CA HIS A 67 -35.57 6.25 19.03
C HIS A 67 -35.45 5.74 17.59
N LYS A 68 -35.92 4.51 17.31
CA LYS A 68 -35.93 3.93 15.96
C LYS A 68 -36.83 4.65 14.95
N PHE A 69 -37.75 5.49 15.41
CA PHE A 69 -38.66 6.26 14.55
C PHE A 69 -38.23 7.73 14.41
N ILE A 70 -37.23 8.18 15.16
CA ILE A 70 -36.67 9.52 15.03
C ILE A 70 -35.51 9.43 14.05
N ILE A 71 -35.74 9.95 12.85
CA ILE A 71 -34.73 9.95 11.80
C ILE A 71 -34.62 11.37 11.27
N PRO A 72 -33.41 11.88 11.00
CA PRO A 72 -33.23 13.19 10.40
C PRO A 72 -34.06 13.34 9.12
N SER A 73 -34.64 14.52 8.94
CA SER A 73 -35.43 14.86 7.76
C SER A 73 -34.59 14.89 6.48
N VAL A 74 -33.35 15.36 6.59
CA VAL A 74 -32.38 15.33 5.50
C VAL A 74 -31.45 14.14 5.70
N ARG A 75 -31.39 13.24 4.71
CA ARG A 75 -30.60 12.01 4.80
C ARG A 75 -29.61 11.94 3.66
N ARG A 76 -28.36 11.58 3.95
CA ARG A 76 -27.38 11.25 2.90
C ARG A 76 -27.80 9.98 2.17
N VAL A 77 -27.68 10.00 0.86
CA VAL A 77 -27.99 8.86 -0.02
C VAL A 77 -26.71 8.47 -0.73
N PHE A 78 -26.46 7.17 -0.83
CA PHE A 78 -25.37 6.62 -1.64
C PHE A 78 -25.99 6.15 -2.94
N LEU A 79 -25.79 6.94 -4.00
CA LEU A 79 -26.18 6.54 -5.35
C LEU A 79 -25.01 5.76 -5.94
N ASP A 80 -25.30 4.63 -6.57
CA ASP A 80 -24.30 3.93 -7.35
C ASP A 80 -23.81 4.87 -8.45
N ALA A 81 -22.49 5.10 -8.48
CA ALA A 81 -21.88 5.91 -9.52
C ALA A 81 -22.29 5.36 -10.89
N PRO A 82 -22.51 6.23 -11.91
CA PRO A 82 -22.82 5.76 -13.25
C PRO A 82 -21.77 4.74 -13.69
N GLY A 83 -22.23 3.60 -14.23
CA GLY A 83 -21.42 2.40 -14.44
C GLY A 83 -20.14 2.61 -15.27
N GLU A 84 -20.02 3.74 -15.96
CA GLU A 84 -18.81 4.18 -16.66
C GLU A 84 -17.63 4.43 -15.71
N SER A 85 -17.88 5.09 -14.58
CA SER A 85 -16.86 5.34 -13.56
C SER A 85 -16.38 4.01 -12.98
N ASN A 86 -17.29 3.10 -12.63
CA ASN A 86 -16.94 1.77 -12.13
C ASN A 86 -16.13 0.95 -13.16
N ARG A 87 -16.45 1.00 -14.45
CA ARG A 87 -15.67 0.30 -15.50
C ARG A 87 -14.23 0.84 -15.60
N ALA A 88 -14.05 2.16 -15.61
CA ALA A 88 -12.73 2.78 -15.70
C ALA A 88 -11.86 2.47 -14.46
N HIS A 89 -12.46 2.51 -13.27
CA HIS A 89 -11.79 2.13 -12.03
C HIS A 89 -11.41 0.64 -12.04
N ASN A 90 -12.34 -0.24 -12.45
CA ASN A 90 -12.07 -1.68 -12.53
C ASN A 90 -10.95 -2.01 -13.52
N ALA A 91 -10.91 -1.35 -14.69
CA ALA A 91 -9.83 -1.52 -15.66
C ALA A 91 -8.47 -1.05 -15.09
N THR A 92 -8.48 0.03 -14.31
CA THR A 92 -7.27 0.51 -13.63
C THR A 92 -6.80 -0.45 -12.54
N VAL A 93 -7.72 -1.00 -11.75
CA VAL A 93 -7.41 -2.03 -10.73
C VAL A 93 -6.78 -3.24 -11.38
N ALA A 94 -7.39 -3.81 -12.43
CA ALA A 94 -6.85 -4.97 -13.13
C ALA A 94 -5.41 -4.74 -13.65
N ARG A 95 -5.15 -3.56 -14.24
CA ARG A 95 -3.80 -3.19 -14.69
C ARG A 95 -2.80 -3.08 -13.54
N LEU A 96 -3.21 -2.55 -12.40
CA LEU A 96 -2.35 -2.42 -11.23
C LEU A 96 -2.05 -3.79 -10.62
N GLU A 97 -3.03 -4.68 -10.55
CA GLU A 97 -2.86 -6.05 -10.07
C GLU A 97 -1.86 -6.83 -10.94
N GLU A 98 -1.97 -6.72 -12.27
CA GLU A 98 -1.01 -7.33 -13.19
C GLU A 98 0.41 -6.81 -12.98
N ARG A 99 0.56 -5.48 -12.78
CA ARG A 99 1.86 -4.87 -12.53
C ARG A 99 2.47 -5.31 -11.20
N VAL A 100 1.66 -5.40 -10.14
CA VAL A 100 2.11 -5.89 -8.82
C VAL A 100 2.63 -7.31 -8.96
N LYS A 101 1.87 -8.19 -9.62
CA LYS A 101 2.29 -9.57 -9.87
C LYS A 101 3.61 -9.65 -10.65
N GLY A 102 3.79 -8.81 -11.66
CA GLY A 102 5.05 -8.71 -12.40
C GLY A 102 6.23 -8.33 -11.50
N LEU A 103 6.07 -7.28 -10.69
CA LEU A 103 7.11 -6.82 -9.76
C LEU A 103 7.44 -7.86 -8.67
N GLU A 104 6.47 -8.63 -8.20
CA GLU A 104 6.69 -9.71 -7.23
C GLU A 104 7.54 -10.84 -7.82
N ASN A 105 7.30 -11.20 -9.09
CA ASN A 105 8.11 -12.18 -9.81
C ASN A 105 9.54 -11.68 -10.00
N ASP A 106 9.71 -10.43 -10.47
CA ASP A 106 11.03 -9.82 -10.68
C ASP A 106 11.83 -9.73 -9.37
N LYS A 107 11.17 -9.34 -8.28
CA LYS A 107 11.77 -9.31 -6.95
C LYS A 107 12.30 -10.68 -6.54
N THR A 108 11.50 -11.72 -6.70
CA THR A 108 11.90 -13.10 -6.36
C THR A 108 13.12 -13.52 -7.17
N LEU A 109 13.10 -13.31 -8.48
CA LEU A 109 14.21 -13.66 -9.37
C LEU A 109 15.50 -12.88 -9.03
N LEU A 110 15.37 -11.60 -8.66
CA LEU A 110 16.51 -10.80 -8.24
C LEU A 110 17.10 -11.29 -6.92
N MET A 111 16.26 -11.63 -5.94
CA MET A 111 16.71 -12.17 -4.66
C MET A 111 17.48 -13.49 -4.83
N GLU A 112 16.95 -14.44 -5.61
CA GLU A 112 17.63 -15.71 -5.91
C GLU A 112 19.00 -15.49 -6.57
N ARG A 113 19.08 -14.54 -7.51
CA ARG A 113 20.33 -14.21 -8.21
C ARG A 113 21.36 -13.56 -7.28
N CYS A 114 20.91 -12.66 -6.42
CA CYS A 114 21.76 -12.04 -5.41
C CYS A 114 22.31 -13.09 -4.44
N GLU A 115 21.46 -14.02 -3.97
CA GLU A 115 21.88 -15.10 -3.09
C GLU A 115 22.90 -16.02 -3.76
N ALA A 116 22.63 -16.46 -4.99
CA ALA A 116 23.57 -17.28 -5.75
C ALA A 116 24.93 -16.59 -5.93
N SER A 117 24.92 -15.29 -6.23
CA SER A 117 26.14 -14.48 -6.37
C SER A 117 26.90 -14.37 -5.05
N MET A 118 26.20 -14.10 -3.94
CA MET A 118 26.80 -14.04 -2.61
C MET A 118 27.43 -15.38 -2.20
N VAL A 119 26.75 -16.49 -2.42
CA VAL A 119 27.26 -17.84 -2.13
C VAL A 119 28.50 -18.15 -2.97
N ALA A 120 28.48 -17.85 -4.27
CA ALA A 120 29.64 -18.05 -5.15
C ALA A 120 30.84 -17.21 -4.71
N SER A 121 30.60 -15.94 -4.35
CA SER A 121 31.64 -15.04 -3.84
C SER A 121 32.24 -15.53 -2.53
N SER A 122 31.41 -15.98 -1.57
CA SER A 122 31.88 -16.55 -0.30
C SER A 122 32.75 -17.79 -0.52
N LYS A 123 32.30 -18.71 -1.37
CA LYS A 123 33.07 -19.92 -1.72
C LYS A 123 34.40 -19.59 -2.37
N HIS A 124 34.43 -18.59 -3.27
CA HIS A 124 35.66 -18.15 -3.89
C HIS A 124 36.63 -17.57 -2.85
N ALA A 125 36.14 -16.71 -1.95
CA ALA A 125 36.95 -16.12 -0.89
C ALA A 125 37.46 -17.17 0.12
N GLU A 126 36.68 -18.21 0.42
CA GLU A 126 37.13 -19.37 1.21
C GLU A 126 38.25 -20.13 0.49
N GLY A 127 38.04 -20.49 -0.77
CA GLY A 127 39.05 -21.19 -1.57
C GLY A 127 40.36 -20.41 -1.68
N GLU A 128 40.30 -19.09 -1.84
CA GLU A 128 41.50 -18.24 -1.83
C GLU A 128 42.22 -18.26 -0.48
N ARG A 129 41.49 -18.22 0.64
CA ARG A 129 42.10 -18.29 1.98
C ARG A 129 42.80 -19.62 2.20
N ASP A 130 42.15 -20.72 1.84
CA ASP A 130 42.71 -22.07 1.98
C ASP A 130 43.97 -22.23 1.12
N ALA A 131 43.93 -21.78 -0.13
CA ALA A 131 45.09 -21.81 -1.02
C ALA A 131 46.26 -20.97 -0.50
N ARG A 132 45.99 -19.81 0.13
CA ARG A 132 47.02 -18.98 0.77
C ARG A 132 47.65 -19.70 1.96
N MET A 133 46.85 -20.30 2.83
CA MET A 133 47.33 -21.06 4.00
C MET A 133 48.18 -22.25 3.57
N GLU A 134 47.76 -22.97 2.54
CA GLU A 134 48.49 -24.12 1.99
C GLU A 134 49.81 -23.69 1.35
N CYS A 135 49.82 -22.60 0.58
CA CYS A 135 51.07 -22.04 0.05
C CYS A 135 52.04 -21.66 1.16
N GLU A 136 51.55 -21.08 2.27
CA GLU A 136 52.39 -20.75 3.42
C GLU A 136 52.95 -22.01 4.09
N ARG A 137 52.13 -23.05 4.28
CA ARG A 137 52.55 -24.36 4.82
C ARG A 137 53.66 -24.98 3.96
N LEU A 138 53.43 -25.10 2.65
CA LEU A 138 54.40 -25.67 1.71
C LEU A 138 55.70 -24.86 1.68
N ARG A 139 55.62 -23.52 1.76
CA ARG A 139 56.82 -22.67 1.85
C ARG A 139 57.65 -22.98 3.10
N ARG A 140 57.00 -23.16 4.26
CA ARG A 140 57.69 -23.54 5.51
C ARG A 140 58.36 -24.90 5.37
N GLU A 141 57.66 -25.89 4.83
CA GLU A 141 58.21 -27.24 4.61
C GLU A 141 59.40 -27.23 3.65
N MET A 142 59.31 -26.50 2.54
CA MET A 142 60.41 -26.33 1.58
C MET A 142 61.64 -25.69 2.24
N HIS A 143 61.42 -24.69 3.09
CA HIS A 143 62.49 -24.04 3.83
C HIS A 143 63.16 -25.01 4.82
N ASP A 144 62.39 -25.82 5.54
CA ASP A 144 62.94 -26.80 6.49
C ASP A 144 63.66 -27.96 5.78
N LEU A 145 63.11 -28.45 4.67
CA LEU A 145 63.78 -29.44 3.81
C LEU A 145 65.09 -28.91 3.27
N ARG A 146 65.13 -27.65 2.83
CA ARG A 146 66.35 -27.00 2.35
C ARG A 146 67.41 -26.94 3.45
N LYS A 147 67.04 -26.52 4.66
CA LYS A 147 67.95 -26.54 5.83
C LYS A 147 68.52 -27.93 6.10
N LYS A 148 67.67 -28.96 6.08
CA LYS A 148 68.09 -30.36 6.28
C LYS A 148 69.06 -30.82 5.19
N TYR A 149 68.76 -30.49 3.93
CA TYR A 149 69.62 -30.81 2.79
C TYR A 149 71.00 -30.14 2.93
N ASP A 150 71.04 -28.84 3.24
CA ASP A 150 72.28 -28.10 3.41
C ASP A 150 73.13 -28.66 4.57
N SER A 151 72.50 -29.03 5.68
CA SER A 151 73.16 -29.69 6.81
C SER A 151 73.74 -31.07 6.44
N LEU A 152 72.97 -31.90 5.73
CA LEU A 152 73.45 -33.22 5.28
C LEU A 152 74.61 -33.08 4.28
N LYS A 153 74.51 -32.11 3.36
CA LYS A 153 75.56 -31.79 2.39
C LYS A 153 76.85 -31.33 3.06
N GLY A 154 76.76 -30.54 4.14
CA GLY A 154 77.90 -30.17 4.98
C GLY A 154 78.60 -31.39 5.56
N ARG A 155 77.84 -32.24 6.27
CA ARG A 155 78.36 -33.49 6.85
C ARG A 155 78.99 -34.43 5.83
N TYR A 156 78.40 -34.55 4.64
CA TYR A 156 78.95 -35.37 3.56
C TYR A 156 80.31 -34.85 3.07
N LYS A 157 80.49 -33.52 2.96
CA LYS A 157 81.77 -32.93 2.59
C LYS A 157 82.84 -33.18 3.65
N GLU A 158 82.50 -32.97 4.92
CA GLU A 158 83.39 -33.22 6.05
C GLU A 158 83.86 -34.69 6.08
N HIS A 159 82.95 -35.64 5.87
CA HIS A 159 83.30 -37.07 5.83
C HIS A 159 84.09 -37.48 4.57
N LYS A 160 84.01 -36.71 3.48
CA LYS A 160 84.76 -36.98 2.24
C LYS A 160 86.19 -36.45 2.29
N GLU A 161 86.45 -35.46 3.14
CA GLU A 161 87.76 -34.82 3.33
C GLU A 161 88.61 -35.47 4.44
N MET A 162 88.06 -36.47 5.15
CA MET A 162 88.79 -37.41 6.04
C MET A 162 89.19 -38.67 5.27
#